data_AF-A0A1Q5RQQ8-F1
#
_entry.id   AF-A0A1Q5RQQ8-F1
#
_cell.length_a   1.000
_cell.length_b   1.000
_cell.length_c   1.000
_cell.angle_alpha   90.00
_cell.angle_beta   90.00
_cell.angle_gamma   90.00
#
_symmetry.space_group_name_H-M   'P 1'
#
loop_
_entity.id
_entity.type
_entity.pdbx_description
1 polymer ?
#
loop_
_entity_poly.entity_id
_entity_poly.type
_entity_poly.pdbx_seq_one_letter_code
_entity_poly.pdbx_strand_id
1 'polypeptide(L)'
;MFDKHTFRCVGMNASLDGKNTGSTVCEAIDADGDKRLSSFTLGSDGKVTRENVVGTGKYEGMVASGTVQPLGPFPVIKPGTFQDCNHQTGTYKLK
;
A
#
# COMPACT_ATOMS: atom_id res chain seq x y z
N MET A 1 -6.49 7.01 1.54
CA MET A 1 -6.39 8.17 0.63
C MET A 1 -7.22 8.03 -0.66
N PHE A 2 -7.35 6.83 -1.26
CA PHE A 2 -8.20 6.60 -2.44
C PHE A 2 -9.05 5.35 -2.19
N ASP A 3 -10.32 5.36 -2.59
CA ASP A 3 -11.29 4.28 -2.42
C ASP A 3 -11.67 3.62 -3.75
N LYS A 4 -12.25 2.41 -3.69
CA LYS A 4 -12.76 1.65 -4.85
C LYS A 4 -11.71 1.25 -5.90
N HIS A 5 -10.47 1.06 -5.47
CA HIS A 5 -9.43 0.50 -6.34
C HIS A 5 -9.29 -1.00 -6.09
N THR A 6 -9.04 -1.75 -7.15
CA THR A 6 -8.49 -3.10 -7.01
C THR A 6 -6.97 -2.99 -6.86
N PHE A 7 -6.35 -3.92 -6.13
CA PHE A 7 -4.90 -3.93 -5.98
C PHE A 7 -4.34 -5.34 -5.96
N ARG A 8 -3.07 -5.44 -6.36
CA ARG A 8 -2.26 -6.64 -6.24
C ARG A 8 -0.86 -6.25 -5.77
N CYS A 9 -0.34 -6.98 -4.79
CA CYS A 9 1.05 -6.83 -4.39
C CYS A 9 1.96 -7.67 -5.29
N VAL A 10 2.97 -7.02 -5.86
CA VAL A 10 3.87 -7.55 -6.91
C VAL A 10 5.30 -7.77 -6.39
N GLY A 11 5.63 -7.28 -5.20
CA GLY A 11 6.90 -7.55 -4.52
C GLY A 11 6.73 -7.50 -3.01
N MET A 12 7.44 -8.35 -2.27
CA MET A 12 7.44 -8.37 -0.81
C MET A 12 8.81 -8.82 -0.29
N ASN A 13 9.32 -8.18 0.75
CA ASN A 13 10.55 -8.56 1.47
C ASN A 13 10.36 -8.42 2.99
N ALA A 14 11.01 -9.29 3.78
CA ALA A 14 11.02 -9.22 5.25
C ALA A 14 12.36 -9.76 5.82
N SER A 15 12.75 -9.31 7.01
CA SER A 15 13.95 -9.77 7.74
C SER A 15 13.90 -9.30 9.20
N LEU A 16 14.19 -10.21 10.12
CA LEU A 16 14.32 -10.01 11.57
C LEU A 16 15.74 -10.43 12.01
N ASP A 17 16.27 -9.76 13.03
CA ASP A 17 17.61 -9.92 13.64
C ASP A 17 18.86 -9.78 12.74
N GLY A 18 18.69 -9.50 11.45
CA GLY A 18 19.59 -8.67 10.60
C GLY A 18 18.82 -7.57 9.84
N LYS A 19 17.55 -7.41 10.24
CA LYS A 19 16.51 -6.40 10.03
C LYS A 19 16.32 -5.78 8.63
N ASN A 20 15.23 -6.22 8.00
CA ASN A 20 14.41 -5.41 7.10
C ASN A 20 12.95 -5.90 7.22
N THR A 21 12.16 -5.43 8.20
CA THR A 21 10.96 -6.12 8.73
C THR A 21 9.67 -5.94 7.91
N GLY A 22 9.73 -5.91 6.59
CA GLY A 22 8.55 -5.83 5.73
C GLY A 22 8.57 -4.60 4.82
N SER A 23 8.86 -4.79 3.54
CA SER A 23 8.42 -3.87 2.50
C SER A 23 7.61 -4.61 1.44
N THR A 24 6.52 -4.01 1.02
CA THR A 24 5.61 -4.56 0.02
C THR A 24 5.41 -3.52 -1.06
N VAL A 25 5.46 -3.94 -2.32
CA VAL A 25 5.13 -3.08 -3.46
C VAL A 25 3.80 -3.57 -4.03
N CYS A 26 2.81 -2.70 -4.09
CA CYS A 26 1.50 -3.03 -4.64
C CYS A 26 1.10 -2.10 -5.78
N GLU A 27 0.56 -2.70 -6.84
CA GLU A 27 -0.12 -2.03 -7.93
C GLU A 27 -1.59 -1.86 -7.56
N ALA A 28 -2.11 -0.64 -7.67
CA ALA A 28 -3.54 -0.35 -7.57
C ALA A 28 -4.06 0.15 -8.91
N ILE A 29 -5.24 -0.30 -9.30
CA ILE A 29 -5.94 0.09 -10.54
C ILE A 29 -7.29 0.68 -10.15
N ASP A 30 -7.60 1.84 -10.70
CA ASP A 30 -8.89 2.50 -10.48
C ASP A 30 -9.96 2.10 -11.52
N ALA A 31 -11.12 2.73 -11.45
CA ALA A 31 -12.24 2.45 -12.34
C ALA A 31 -12.00 2.85 -13.80
N ASP A 32 -11.08 3.80 -14.06
CA ASP A 32 -10.72 4.25 -15.41
C ASP A 32 -9.59 3.39 -16.02
N GLY A 33 -9.03 2.47 -15.23
CA GLY A 33 -7.88 1.63 -15.62
C GLY A 33 -6.52 2.28 -15.34
N ASP A 34 -6.50 3.47 -14.74
CA ASP A 34 -5.26 4.16 -14.38
C ASP A 34 -4.59 3.47 -13.20
N LYS A 35 -3.28 3.29 -13.32
CA LYS A 35 -2.48 2.46 -12.41
C LYS A 35 -1.58 3.29 -11.53
N ARG A 36 -1.29 2.75 -10.34
CA ARG A 36 -0.32 3.30 -9.40
C ARG A 36 0.46 2.20 -8.73
N LEU A 37 1.77 2.35 -8.70
CA LEU A 37 2.66 1.53 -7.92
C LEU A 37 3.00 2.25 -6.61
N SER A 38 2.84 1.58 -5.48
CA SER A 38 3.19 2.11 -4.17
C SER A 38 4.06 1.13 -3.39
N SER A 39 5.09 1.66 -2.74
CA SER A 39 5.85 0.96 -1.71
C SER A 39 5.17 1.16 -0.35
N PHE A 40 5.20 0.11 0.46
CA PHE A 40 4.73 0.09 1.83
C PHE A 40 5.86 -0.42 2.70
N THR A 41 6.14 0.22 3.83
CA THR A 41 7.27 -0.16 4.70
C THR A 41 6.79 -0.18 6.14
N LEU A 42 7.06 -1.28 6.85
CA LEU A 42 6.79 -1.37 8.29
C LEU A 42 7.89 -0.65 9.07
N GLY A 43 7.53 0.46 9.70
CA GLY A 43 8.39 1.19 10.61
C GLY A 43 8.63 0.44 11.91
N SER A 44 9.72 0.78 12.62
CA SER A 44 10.05 0.21 13.93
C SER A 44 9.02 0.54 15.02
N ASP A 45 8.17 1.56 14.78
CA ASP A 45 7.04 1.94 15.63
C ASP A 45 5.77 1.13 15.34
N GLY A 46 5.85 0.13 14.45
CA GLY A 46 4.73 -0.72 14.04
C GLY A 46 3.77 -0.06 13.04
N LYS A 47 4.05 1.17 12.57
CA LYS A 47 3.24 1.83 11.56
C LYS A 47 3.72 1.49 10.16
N VAL A 48 2.78 1.35 9.23
CA VAL A 48 3.12 1.15 7.82
C VAL A 48 3.13 2.51 7.13
N THR A 49 4.27 2.91 6.58
CA THR A 49 4.35 4.07 5.67
C THR A 49 4.05 3.62 4.26
N ARG A 50 3.48 4.51 3.46
CA ARG A 50 3.17 4.30 2.05
C ARG A 50 3.74 5.45 1.23
N GLU A 51 4.42 5.14 0.15
CA GLU A 51 4.91 6.10 -0.82
C GLU A 51 4.46 5.72 -2.24
N ASN A 52 4.24 6.71 -3.10
CA ASN A 52 4.04 6.44 -4.52
C ASN A 52 5.39 6.30 -5.24
N VAL A 53 5.51 5.28 -6.07
CA VAL A 53 6.69 5.00 -6.87
C VAL A 53 6.51 5.54 -8.29
N VAL A 54 5.39 5.18 -8.92
CA VAL A 54 5.05 5.60 -10.29
C VAL A 54 3.53 5.47 -10.49
N GLY A 55 3.00 6.13 -11.52
CA GLY A 55 1.61 5.99 -11.96
C GLY A 55 1.46 6.21 -13.47
N THR A 56 0.28 5.86 -13.98
CA THR A 56 -0.12 6.09 -15.39
C THR A 56 -1.32 7.04 -15.45
N GLY A 57 -1.58 7.61 -16.63
CA GLY A 57 -2.75 8.46 -16.87
C GLY A 57 -2.80 9.63 -15.88
N LYS A 58 -3.90 9.78 -15.15
CA LYS A 58 -4.03 10.88 -14.17
C LYS A 58 -3.07 10.79 -12.98
N TYR A 59 -2.40 9.67 -12.79
CA TYR A 59 -1.41 9.47 -11.73
C TYR A 59 0.04 9.62 -12.21
N GLU A 60 0.26 9.90 -13.49
CA GLU A 60 1.60 10.14 -14.01
C GLU A 60 2.25 11.35 -13.32
N GLY A 61 3.43 11.16 -12.73
CA GLY A 61 4.14 12.19 -11.99
C GLY A 61 3.54 12.54 -10.62
N MET A 62 2.58 11.76 -10.12
CA MET A 62 2.00 11.97 -8.80
C MET A 62 3.06 11.84 -7.70
N VAL A 63 2.99 12.73 -6.71
CA VAL A 63 3.72 12.59 -5.45
C VAL A 63 2.72 12.30 -4.35
N ALA A 64 2.88 11.19 -3.63
CA ALA A 64 2.00 10.84 -2.51
C ALA A 64 2.77 10.13 -1.40
N SER A 65 2.46 10.49 -0.16
CA SER A 65 3.02 9.85 1.04
C SER A 65 1.95 9.74 2.12
N GLY A 66 1.99 8.69 2.93
CA GLY A 66 1.01 8.51 3.98
C GLY A 66 1.34 7.38 4.93
N THR A 67 0.44 7.19 5.89
CA THR A 67 0.48 6.09 6.84
C THR A 67 -0.74 5.20 6.68
N VAL A 68 -0.54 3.91 6.89
CA VAL A 68 -1.54 2.86 6.85
C VAL A 68 -1.59 2.23 8.24
N GLN A 69 -2.77 2.26 8.85
CA GLN A 69 -3.02 1.63 10.12
C GLN A 69 -4.10 0.56 9.96
N PRO A 70 -3.77 -0.73 10.17
CA PRO A 70 -4.75 -1.80 10.22
C PRO A 70 -5.74 -1.54 11.35
N LEU A 71 -7.04 -1.68 11.08
CA LEU A 71 -8.10 -1.43 12.06
C LEU A 71 -8.37 -2.62 13.01
N GLY A 72 -7.64 -3.72 12.84
CA GLY A 72 -7.69 -4.87 13.72
C GLY A 72 -7.44 -6.19 12.99
N PRO A 73 -7.49 -7.32 13.72
CA PRO A 73 -7.49 -8.63 13.08
C PRO A 73 -8.82 -8.87 12.38
N PHE A 74 -8.77 -9.25 11.09
CA PHE A 74 -9.96 -9.65 10.33
C PHE A 74 -9.99 -11.17 10.15
N PRO A 75 -11.17 -11.82 10.25
CA PRO A 75 -11.29 -13.25 10.05
C PRO A 75 -10.82 -13.66 8.65
N VAL A 76 -10.03 -14.73 8.57
CA VAL A 76 -9.61 -15.32 7.30
C VAL A 76 -10.80 -16.04 6.67
N ILE A 77 -11.26 -15.57 5.51
CA ILE A 77 -12.43 -16.13 4.80
C ILE A 77 -12.04 -17.34 3.95
N LYS A 78 -10.81 -17.39 3.42
CA LYS A 78 -10.29 -18.50 2.59
C LYS A 78 -8.81 -18.76 2.86
N PRO A 79 -8.36 -20.02 2.98
CA PRO A 79 -6.94 -20.35 3.12
C PRO A 79 -6.10 -19.70 2.02
N GLY A 80 -4.98 -19.09 2.42
CA GLY A 80 -4.08 -18.36 1.52
C GLY A 80 -4.54 -16.95 1.14
N THR A 81 -5.60 -16.42 1.77
CA THR A 81 -6.02 -15.02 1.61
C THR A 81 -5.86 -14.26 2.93
N PHE A 82 -5.68 -12.94 2.83
CA PHE A 82 -5.79 -12.04 3.98
C PHE A 82 -6.91 -11.05 3.74
N GLN A 83 -7.65 -10.73 4.79
CA GLN A 83 -8.65 -9.67 4.82
C GLN A 83 -8.09 -8.55 5.68
N ASP A 84 -8.26 -7.32 5.22
CA ASP A 84 -7.74 -6.16 5.93
C ASP A 84 -8.63 -4.94 5.68
N CYS A 85 -8.81 -4.13 6.72
CA CYS A 85 -9.43 -2.82 6.63
C CYS A 85 -8.46 -1.82 7.24
N ASN A 86 -8.08 -0.83 6.45
CA ASN A 86 -7.02 0.09 6.80
C ASN A 86 -7.55 1.50 6.93
N HIS A 87 -7.21 2.18 8.01
CA HIS A 87 -7.29 3.63 8.06
C HIS A 87 -6.02 4.21 7.43
N GLN A 88 -6.18 4.93 6.33
CA GLN A 88 -5.05 5.53 5.61
C GLN A 88 -5.13 7.05 5.60
N THR A 89 -4.12 7.69 6.18
CA THR A 89 -3.94 9.15 6.19
C THR A 89 -2.72 9.54 5.36
N GLY A 90 -2.67 10.77 4.88
CA GLY A 90 -1.50 11.31 4.17
C GLY A 90 -1.85 12.40 3.17
N THR A 91 -0.87 12.75 2.34
CA THR A 91 -0.98 13.80 1.33
C THR A 91 -0.71 13.25 -0.06
N TYR A 92 -1.33 13.86 -1.06
CA TYR A 92 -1.01 13.62 -2.46
C TYR A 92 -1.09 14.91 -3.27
N LYS A 93 -0.31 14.96 -4.34
CA LYS A 93 -0.36 15.99 -5.37
C LYS A 93 -0.33 15.28 -6.73
N LEU A 94 -1.38 15.49 -7.52
CA LEU A 94 -1.39 15.12 -8.94
C LEU A 94 -0.58 16.15 -9.74
N LYS A 95 -0.14 15.77 -10.93
CA LYS A 95 0.60 16.65 -11.84
C LYS A 95 -0.20 17.89 -12.22
#